data_AF-A0AAF0HS17-F1
#
_entry.id   AF-A0AAF0HS17-F1
#
_cell.length_a   1.000
_cell.length_b   1.000
_cell.length_c   1.000
_cell.angle_alpha   90.00
_cell.angle_beta   90.00
_cell.angle_gamma   90.00
#
_symmetry.space_group_name_H-M   'P 1'
#
loop_
_entity.id
_entity.type
_entity.pdbx_description
1 polymer ?
#
loop_
_entity_poly.entity_id
_entity_poly.type
_entity_poly.pdbx_seq_one_letter_code
_entity_poly.pdbx_strand_id
1 'polypeptide(L)'
;MSGKLFLLLGVLGVGGYAIVNHTPGDPTLFPLPKEKVVAMLAEGRTTMPRRDGDGEIKIWSSGTSMKGVTLNMQYASWAPMLSCEAIVTSVTPEESRVVTDCGGGDSTSAIANTQDQLRAPMFEEHVQATLRGRPFDRASVDAKETAIAMGNLGGMQREALKRSDEMQRMTANAH
;
A
#
# COMPACT_ATOMS: atom_id res chain seq x y z
N MET A 1 -42.38 31.76 -37.53
CA MET A 1 -42.76 31.06 -36.29
C MET A 1 -41.54 30.39 -35.73
N SER A 2 -41.28 30.64 -34.44
CA SER A 2 -40.10 30.26 -33.68
C SER A 2 -40.03 28.77 -33.37
N GLY A 3 -38.80 28.28 -33.18
CA GLY A 3 -38.51 26.98 -32.57
C GLY A 3 -37.01 26.83 -32.31
N LYS A 4 -36.47 27.59 -31.36
CA LYS A 4 -35.11 27.41 -30.83
C LYS A 4 -35.07 26.16 -29.95
N LEU A 5 -34.12 25.26 -30.19
CA LEU A 5 -33.69 24.26 -29.21
C LEU A 5 -32.19 24.48 -28.95
N PHE A 6 -31.89 25.14 -27.83
CA PHE A 6 -30.62 25.04 -27.14
C PHE A 6 -30.65 23.74 -26.33
N LEU A 7 -29.56 22.97 -26.28
CA LEU A 7 -29.18 22.16 -25.11
C LEU A 7 -27.72 21.67 -25.23
N LEU A 8 -26.90 22.31 -24.38
CA LEU A 8 -25.79 21.80 -23.57
C LEU A 8 -24.51 21.23 -24.23
N LEU A 9 -23.48 22.08 -24.13
CA LEU A 9 -22.08 21.73 -23.90
C LEU A 9 -21.93 20.68 -22.79
N GLY A 10 -21.25 19.58 -23.11
CA GLY A 10 -20.60 18.68 -22.16
C GLY A 10 -19.12 18.59 -22.49
N VAL A 11 -18.31 19.45 -21.86
CA VAL A 11 -16.86 19.37 -21.86
C VAL A 11 -16.45 18.27 -20.88
N LEU A 12 -15.86 17.19 -21.38
CA LEU A 12 -14.91 16.37 -20.61
C LEU A 12 -13.74 16.08 -21.53
N GLY A 13 -12.68 16.86 -21.33
CA GLY A 13 -11.43 16.73 -22.05
C GLY A 13 -10.54 15.63 -21.46
N VAL A 14 -9.71 15.10 -22.37
CA VAL A 14 -8.32 14.67 -22.18
C VAL A 14 -8.06 13.43 -21.31
N GLY A 15 -7.49 12.41 -21.97
CA GLY A 15 -6.69 11.38 -21.31
C GLY A 15 -6.93 9.97 -21.83
N GLY A 16 -6.67 9.72 -23.11
CA GLY A 16 -6.54 8.35 -23.61
C GLY A 16 -5.33 7.69 -22.94
N TYR A 17 -5.57 6.84 -21.95
CA TYR A 17 -4.51 6.04 -21.34
C TYR A 17 -4.15 4.91 -22.29
N ALA A 18 -2.93 4.98 -22.86
CA ALA A 18 -2.35 3.89 -23.61
C ALA A 18 -2.21 2.66 -22.68
N ILE A 19 -2.92 1.60 -23.01
CA ILE A 19 -2.80 0.30 -22.35
C ILE A 19 -1.47 -0.31 -22.82
N VAL A 20 -0.45 -0.23 -21.97
CA VAL A 20 0.85 -0.88 -22.23
C VAL A 20 0.75 -2.33 -21.76
N ASN A 21 0.73 -3.26 -22.70
CA ASN A 21 0.80 -4.70 -22.42
C ASN A 21 2.12 -5.03 -21.69
N HIS A 22 2.02 -5.67 -20.53
CA HIS A 22 3.15 -5.95 -19.63
C HIS A 22 3.75 -7.34 -19.91
N THR A 23 5.00 -7.40 -20.33
CA THR A 23 5.87 -8.60 -20.25
C THR A 23 6.21 -8.89 -18.77
N PRO A 24 6.56 -10.13 -18.37
CA PRO A 24 6.87 -10.44 -16.97
C PRO A 24 8.27 -9.90 -16.61
N GLY A 25 8.33 -8.60 -16.34
CA GLY A 25 9.49 -7.90 -15.80
C GLY A 25 9.40 -7.73 -14.29
N ASP A 26 10.50 -7.27 -13.69
CA ASP A 26 10.56 -6.83 -12.29
C ASP A 26 9.33 -5.98 -11.93
N PRO A 27 8.48 -6.39 -10.98
CA PRO A 27 7.23 -5.69 -10.69
C PRO A 27 7.46 -4.27 -10.17
N THR A 28 8.67 -3.93 -9.75
CA THR A 28 9.03 -2.60 -9.26
C THR A 28 9.40 -1.63 -10.39
N LEU A 29 9.57 -2.11 -11.63
CA LEU A 29 9.90 -1.28 -12.79
C LEU A 29 8.65 -0.81 -13.53
N PHE A 30 8.63 0.48 -13.85
CA PHE A 30 7.55 1.12 -14.57
C PHE A 30 8.12 1.88 -15.76
N PRO A 31 7.55 1.72 -16.97
CA PRO A 31 7.95 2.45 -18.17
C PRO A 31 7.37 3.88 -18.14
N LEU A 32 7.73 4.62 -17.09
CA LEU A 32 7.31 5.99 -16.82
C LEU A 32 8.51 6.80 -16.31
N PRO A 33 8.68 8.06 -16.74
CA PRO A 33 9.66 8.97 -16.18
C PRO A 33 9.35 9.26 -14.70
N LYS A 34 10.39 9.57 -13.93
CA LYS A 34 10.31 9.75 -12.47
C LYS A 34 9.27 10.79 -12.09
N GLU A 35 9.23 11.92 -12.79
CA GLU A 35 8.31 13.03 -12.53
C GLU A 35 6.85 12.59 -12.69
N LYS A 36 6.57 11.77 -13.70
CA LYS A 36 5.23 11.23 -13.94
C LYS A 36 4.84 10.22 -12.87
N VAL A 37 5.75 9.34 -12.46
CA VAL A 37 5.53 8.40 -11.34
C VAL A 37 5.21 9.16 -10.05
N VAL A 38 6.01 10.17 -9.72
CA VAL A 38 5.80 11.00 -8.53
C VAL A 38 4.45 11.71 -8.58
N ALA A 39 4.09 12.32 -9.72
CA ALA A 39 2.80 12.97 -9.89
C ALA A 39 1.62 12.00 -9.73
N MET A 40 1.68 10.85 -10.40
CA MET A 40 0.63 9.82 -10.30
C MET A 40 0.44 9.32 -8.86
N LEU A 41 1.53 9.06 -8.14
CA LEU A 41 1.46 8.64 -6.73
C LEU A 41 1.01 9.76 -5.80
N ALA A 42 1.39 11.02 -6.07
CA ALA A 42 0.97 12.17 -5.27
C ALA A 42 -0.55 12.44 -5.38
N GLU A 43 -1.15 12.13 -6.53
CA GLU A 43 -2.59 12.30 -6.76
C GLU A 43 -3.40 11.03 -6.46
N GLY A 44 -2.73 9.88 -6.43
CA GLY A 44 -3.29 8.56 -6.19
C GLY A 44 -4.05 8.48 -4.86
N ARG A 45 -5.28 7.96 -4.95
CA ARG A 45 -6.11 7.67 -3.78
C ARG A 45 -6.79 6.33 -3.98
N THR A 46 -6.84 5.54 -2.91
CA THR A 46 -7.59 4.30 -2.88
C THR A 46 -8.52 4.31 -1.68
N THR A 47 -9.78 3.98 -1.94
CA THR A 47 -10.79 3.73 -0.92
C THR A 47 -11.35 2.35 -1.17
N MET A 48 -11.44 1.53 -0.13
CA MET A 48 -12.00 0.18 -0.23
C MET A 48 -12.82 -0.14 1.02
N PRO A 49 -13.87 -0.97 0.90
CA PRO A 49 -14.62 -1.41 2.07
C PRO A 49 -13.73 -2.22 3.01
N ARG A 50 -13.96 -2.07 4.32
CA ARG A 50 -13.30 -2.94 5.30
C ARG A 50 -13.89 -4.34 5.26
N ARG A 51 -13.06 -5.33 5.64
CA ARG A 51 -13.45 -6.73 5.68
C ARG A 51 -14.43 -7.06 6.81
N ASP A 52 -14.38 -6.31 7.89
CA ASP A 52 -15.24 -6.47 9.08
C ASP A 52 -16.60 -5.74 8.98
N GLY A 53 -16.94 -5.23 7.79
CA GLY A 53 -18.28 -4.76 7.45
C GLY A 53 -18.49 -3.25 7.58
N ASP A 54 -18.00 -2.63 8.64
CA ASP A 54 -18.28 -1.21 8.91
C ASP A 54 -17.10 -0.28 8.58
N GLY A 55 -17.24 0.45 7.47
CA GLY A 55 -16.38 1.57 7.10
C GLY A 55 -15.43 1.30 5.93
N GLU A 56 -14.51 2.24 5.72
CA GLU A 56 -13.60 2.26 4.58
C GLU A 56 -12.14 2.33 5.02
N ILE A 57 -11.29 1.55 4.36
CA ILE A 57 -9.84 1.72 4.38
C ILE A 57 -9.49 2.76 3.32
N LYS A 58 -8.68 3.74 3.70
CA LYS A 58 -8.22 4.81 2.81
C LYS A 58 -6.71 4.79 2.71
N ILE A 59 -6.19 4.91 1.49
CA ILE A 59 -4.76 5.07 1.19
C ILE A 59 -4.61 6.32 0.31
N TRP A 60 -3.71 7.22 0.67
CA TRP A 60 -3.48 8.48 -0.06
C TRP A 60 -2.05 8.98 0.14
N SER A 61 -1.58 9.84 -0.76
CA SER A 61 -0.32 10.56 -0.56
C SER A 61 -0.46 11.71 0.44
N SER A 62 0.52 11.84 1.33
CA SER A 62 0.68 13.00 2.22
C SER A 62 1.68 14.02 1.71
N GLY A 63 2.19 13.85 0.49
CA GLY A 63 3.14 14.76 -0.15
C GLY A 63 4.37 14.06 -0.70
N THR A 64 5.20 14.83 -1.40
CA THR A 64 6.49 14.37 -1.91
C THR A 64 7.54 14.35 -0.81
N SER A 65 8.50 13.43 -0.91
CA SER A 65 9.66 13.33 -0.03
C SER A 65 10.95 13.50 -0.84
N MET A 66 12.10 13.52 -0.16
CA MET A 66 13.40 13.54 -0.84
C MET A 66 13.64 12.27 -1.69
N LYS A 67 13.07 11.13 -1.30
CA LYS A 67 13.25 9.85 -1.99
C LYS A 67 12.12 9.52 -2.97
N GLY A 68 10.95 10.14 -2.84
CA GLY A 68 9.80 9.89 -3.70
C GLY A 68 8.51 10.49 -3.15
N VAL A 69 7.61 9.65 -2.65
CA VAL A 69 6.28 10.05 -2.16
C VAL A 69 5.97 9.39 -0.83
N THR A 70 5.50 10.17 0.14
CA THR A 70 5.00 9.62 1.41
C THR A 70 3.53 9.23 1.25
N LEU A 71 3.22 7.97 1.57
CA LEU A 71 1.89 7.39 1.51
C LEU A 71 1.38 7.16 2.94
N ASN A 72 0.11 7.47 3.14
CA ASN A 72 -0.60 7.22 4.38
C ASN A 72 -1.74 6.23 4.14
N MET A 73 -2.01 5.42 5.15
CA MET A 73 -3.16 4.53 5.20
C MET A 73 -3.87 4.68 6.54
N GLN A 74 -5.21 4.71 6.48
CA GLN A 74 -6.05 4.66 7.66
C GLN A 74 -7.10 3.55 7.48
N TYR A 75 -7.06 2.56 8.39
CA TYR A 75 -7.98 1.44 8.38
C TYR A 75 -9.39 1.85 8.83
N ALA A 76 -9.47 2.72 9.84
CA ALA A 76 -10.70 3.27 10.38
C ALA A 76 -10.40 4.63 11.03
N SER A 77 -11.42 5.47 11.23
CA SER A 77 -11.26 6.81 11.83
C SER A 77 -10.62 6.79 13.23
N TRP A 78 -10.84 5.71 13.98
CA TRP A 78 -10.26 5.49 15.32
C TRP A 78 -8.90 4.76 15.29
N ALA A 79 -8.52 4.18 14.16
CA ALA A 79 -7.29 3.42 14.04
C ALA A 79 -6.09 4.35 13.83
N PRO A 80 -4.88 3.97 14.30
CA PRO A 80 -3.68 4.74 14.03
C PRO A 80 -3.44 4.85 12.51
N MET A 81 -2.97 6.02 12.10
CA MET A 81 -2.51 6.23 10.73
C MET A 81 -1.17 5.52 10.53
N LEU A 82 -1.08 4.73 9.46
CA LEU A 82 0.15 4.09 9.03
C LEU A 82 0.77 4.91 7.90
N SER A 83 2.10 4.99 7.88
CA SER A 83 2.85 5.73 6.87
C SER A 83 3.90 4.85 6.23
N CYS A 84 4.16 5.08 4.94
CA CYS A 84 5.16 4.35 4.15
C CYS A 84 5.76 5.29 3.11
N GLU A 85 7.05 5.13 2.79
CA GLU A 85 7.74 5.91 1.76
C GLU A 85 7.80 5.10 0.46
N ALA A 86 7.15 5.58 -0.61
CA ALA A 86 7.37 5.07 -1.95
C ALA A 86 8.63 5.71 -2.54
N ILE A 87 9.74 4.98 -2.50
CA ILE A 87 11.04 5.41 -3.01
C ILE A 87 11.02 5.29 -4.54
N VAL A 88 11.25 6.42 -5.24
CA VAL A 88 11.23 6.48 -6.70
C VAL A 88 12.63 6.79 -7.24
N THR A 89 13.20 5.81 -7.93
CA THR A 89 14.53 5.90 -8.55
C THR A 89 14.39 5.91 -10.06
N SER A 90 14.97 6.90 -10.74
CA SER A 90 15.08 6.86 -12.20
C SER A 90 16.13 5.83 -12.60
N VAL A 91 15.73 4.90 -13.48
CA VAL A 91 16.61 3.87 -14.05
C VAL A 91 17.10 4.35 -15.42
N THR A 92 16.18 4.87 -16.22
CA THR A 92 16.45 5.60 -17.46
C THR A 92 15.57 6.87 -17.49
N PRO A 93 15.73 7.77 -18.47
CA PRO A 93 14.85 8.92 -18.61
C PRO A 93 13.35 8.56 -18.75
N GLU A 94 13.03 7.38 -19.26
CA GLU A 94 11.65 6.92 -19.51
C GLU A 94 11.22 5.76 -18.60
N GLU A 95 12.07 5.36 -17.65
CA GLU A 95 11.83 4.20 -16.79
C GLU A 95 12.22 4.50 -15.35
N SER A 96 11.34 4.13 -14.42
CA SER A 96 11.53 4.33 -12.99
C SER A 96 11.28 3.05 -12.21
N ARG A 97 12.08 2.86 -11.16
CA ARG A 97 11.86 1.84 -10.14
C ARG A 97 11.14 2.44 -8.94
N VAL A 98 10.13 1.74 -8.42
CA VAL A 98 9.40 2.11 -7.21
C VAL A 98 9.42 0.99 -6.19
N VAL A 99 9.90 1.29 -4.99
CA VAL A 99 9.94 0.37 -3.85
C VAL A 99 9.30 1.04 -2.64
N THR A 100 8.46 0.32 -1.91
CA THR A 100 7.82 0.81 -0.68
C THR A 100 8.68 0.47 0.53
N ASP A 101 9.08 1.49 1.27
CA ASP A 101 9.75 1.40 2.57
C ASP A 101 8.78 1.82 3.67
N CYS A 102 8.13 0.84 4.30
CA CYS A 102 7.09 1.09 5.30
C CYS A 102 7.61 1.08 6.74
N GLY A 103 8.94 1.13 6.90
CA GLY A 103 9.61 0.93 8.17
C GLY A 103 9.50 -0.51 8.66
N GLY A 104 10.56 -0.96 9.32
CA GLY A 104 10.54 -2.07 10.27
C GLY A 104 11.14 -1.55 11.55
N GLY A 105 10.48 -1.77 12.69
CA GLY A 105 11.15 -1.52 13.96
C GLY A 105 12.40 -2.41 14.05
N ASP A 106 13.44 -1.97 14.75
CA ASP A 106 14.58 -2.80 15.19
C ASP A 106 14.11 -3.84 16.23
N SER A 107 13.10 -4.63 15.89
CA SER A 107 12.46 -5.55 16.79
C SER A 107 13.05 -6.95 16.61
N THR A 108 13.55 -7.49 17.71
CA THR A 108 14.00 -8.90 17.77
C THR A 108 12.82 -9.88 17.88
N SER A 109 11.59 -9.36 17.97
CA SER A 109 10.34 -10.13 18.06
C SER A 109 9.84 -10.55 16.68
N ALA A 110 9.58 -11.85 16.50
CA ALA A 110 8.97 -12.39 15.28
C ALA A 110 7.55 -11.85 15.10
N ILE A 111 6.81 -11.63 16.18
CA ILE A 111 5.46 -11.06 16.14
C ILE A 111 5.49 -9.61 15.64
N ALA A 112 6.38 -8.77 16.16
CA ALA A 112 6.50 -7.38 15.73
C ALA A 112 6.95 -7.28 14.26
N ASN A 113 7.92 -8.10 13.86
CA ASN A 113 8.39 -8.14 12.47
C ASN A 113 7.29 -8.58 11.50
N THR A 114 6.44 -9.54 11.92
CA THR A 114 5.27 -9.94 11.13
C THR A 114 4.27 -8.80 11.01
N GLN A 115 4.00 -8.06 12.11
CA GLN A 115 3.09 -6.92 12.10
C GLN A 115 3.57 -5.80 11.17
N ASP A 116 4.88 -5.54 11.13
CA ASP A 116 5.47 -4.54 10.22
C ASP A 116 5.40 -5.02 8.76
N GLN A 117 5.73 -6.29 8.50
CA GLN A 117 5.65 -6.87 7.15
C GLN A 117 4.22 -6.86 6.59
N LEU A 118 3.20 -7.03 7.43
CA LEU A 118 1.80 -6.97 7.01
C LEU A 118 1.35 -5.58 6.54
N ARG A 119 2.12 -4.51 6.82
CA ARG A 119 1.77 -3.15 6.35
C ARG A 119 2.12 -2.95 4.87
N ALA A 120 3.22 -3.54 4.41
CA ALA A 120 3.75 -3.29 3.07
C ALA A 120 2.82 -3.72 1.91
N PRO A 121 2.16 -4.90 1.94
CA PRO A 121 1.32 -5.37 0.83
C PRO A 121 0.25 -4.38 0.37
N MET A 122 -0.36 -3.65 1.31
CA MET A 122 -1.38 -2.64 1.01
C MET A 122 -0.82 -1.43 0.26
N PHE A 123 0.33 -0.93 0.69
CA PHE A 123 1.00 0.19 0.02
C PHE A 123 1.57 -0.23 -1.33
N GLU A 124 2.17 -1.42 -1.42
CA GLU A 124 2.65 -1.97 -2.69
C GLU A 124 1.53 -2.08 -3.71
N GLU A 125 0.39 -2.65 -3.32
CA GLU A 125 -0.75 -2.79 -4.20
C GLU A 125 -1.32 -1.44 -4.63
N HIS A 126 -1.37 -0.46 -3.72
CA HIS A 126 -1.76 0.91 -4.06
C HIS A 126 -0.83 1.52 -5.12
N VAL A 127 0.48 1.38 -4.98
CA VAL A 127 1.48 1.83 -5.96
C VAL A 127 1.26 1.14 -7.30
N GLN A 128 1.12 -0.19 -7.30
CA GLN A 128 0.90 -0.98 -8.51
C GLN A 128 -0.39 -0.59 -9.24
N ALA A 129 -1.49 -0.47 -8.49
CA ALA A 129 -2.79 -0.10 -9.03
C ALA A 129 -2.74 1.30 -9.66
N THR A 130 -2.16 2.26 -8.94
CA THR A 130 -2.02 3.65 -9.39
C THR A 130 -1.16 3.75 -10.65
N LEU A 131 0.04 3.17 -10.64
CA LEU A 131 1.00 3.33 -11.74
C LEU A 131 0.64 2.50 -12.98
N ARG A 132 -0.08 1.39 -12.82
CA ARG A 132 -0.58 0.58 -13.94
C ARG A 132 -1.98 1.00 -14.39
N GLY A 133 -2.59 2.01 -13.76
CA GLY A 133 -3.92 2.48 -14.11
C GLY A 133 -5.00 1.40 -13.98
N ARG A 134 -4.85 0.49 -13.02
CA ARG A 134 -5.78 -0.63 -12.78
C ARG A 134 -6.48 -0.47 -11.42
N PRO A 135 -7.65 -1.10 -11.23
CA PRO A 135 -8.27 -1.17 -9.91
C PRO A 135 -7.36 -1.85 -8.88
N PHE A 136 -7.52 -1.44 -7.62
CA PHE A 136 -6.87 -2.08 -6.48
C PHE A 136 -7.34 -3.52 -6.34
N ASP A 137 -6.41 -4.47 -6.25
CA ASP A 137 -6.69 -5.88 -6.11
C ASP A 137 -6.49 -6.33 -4.65
N ARG A 138 -7.60 -6.41 -3.91
CA ARG A 138 -7.59 -6.88 -2.52
C ARG A 138 -7.20 -8.35 -2.40
N ALA A 139 -7.52 -9.19 -3.39
CA ALA A 139 -7.22 -10.62 -3.33
C ALA A 139 -5.70 -10.85 -3.41
N SER A 140 -4.99 -10.08 -4.24
CA SER A 140 -3.52 -10.05 -4.29
C SER A 140 -2.90 -9.69 -2.94
N VAL A 141 -3.44 -8.67 -2.27
CA VAL A 141 -3.01 -8.27 -0.92
C VAL A 141 -3.24 -9.39 0.10
N ASP A 142 -4.45 -9.95 0.14
CA ASP A 142 -4.80 -11.01 1.09
C ASP A 142 -3.91 -12.25 0.91
N ALA A 143 -3.55 -12.58 -0.33
CA ALA A 143 -2.60 -13.66 -0.63
C ALA A 143 -1.20 -13.35 -0.07
N LYS A 144 -0.70 -12.12 -0.25
CA LYS A 144 0.59 -11.68 0.31
C LYS A 144 0.58 -11.67 1.84
N GLU A 145 -0.47 -11.12 2.45
CA GLU A 145 -0.66 -11.10 3.91
C GLU A 145 -0.67 -12.53 4.47
N THR A 146 -1.37 -13.46 3.81
CA THR A 146 -1.40 -14.87 4.20
C THR A 146 -0.01 -15.53 4.10
N ALA A 147 0.72 -15.26 3.02
CA ALA A 147 2.08 -15.79 2.84
C ALA A 147 3.05 -15.27 3.92
N ILE A 148 2.97 -13.98 4.26
CA ILE A 148 3.75 -13.35 5.34
C ILE A 148 3.40 -14.00 6.69
N ALA A 149 2.11 -14.14 6.99
CA ALA A 149 1.66 -14.77 8.22
C ALA A 149 2.20 -16.20 8.32
N MET A 150 2.00 -17.02 7.28
CA MET A 150 2.46 -18.41 7.24
C MET A 150 3.98 -18.54 7.35
N GLY A 151 4.74 -17.68 6.67
CA GLY A 151 6.21 -17.67 6.74
C GLY A 151 6.74 -17.40 8.16
N ASN A 152 6.01 -16.60 8.95
CA ASN A 152 6.43 -16.23 10.29
C ASN A 152 5.77 -17.05 11.41
N LEU A 153 4.78 -17.92 11.12
CA LEU A 153 4.02 -18.70 12.12
C LEU A 153 4.91 -19.45 13.11
N GLY A 154 5.94 -20.14 12.62
CA GLY A 154 6.83 -20.92 13.50
C GLY A 154 7.64 -20.05 14.46
N GLY A 155 8.04 -18.85 14.02
CA GLY A 155 8.72 -17.88 14.88
C GLY A 155 7.77 -17.32 15.95
N MET A 156 6.56 -16.95 15.55
CA MET A 156 5.54 -16.44 16.46
C MET A 156 5.09 -17.48 17.49
N GLN A 157 4.94 -18.76 17.11
CA GLN A 157 4.58 -19.84 18.04
C GLN A 157 5.64 -20.03 19.12
N ARG A 158 6.93 -20.02 18.74
CA ARG A 158 8.04 -20.12 19.71
C ARG A 158 8.07 -18.93 20.66
N GLU A 159 7.87 -17.73 20.14
CA GLU A 159 7.82 -16.51 20.95
C GLU A 159 6.62 -16.52 21.91
N ALA A 160 5.44 -16.97 21.44
CA ALA A 160 4.24 -17.07 22.25
C ALA A 160 4.39 -18.05 23.41
N LEU A 161 4.98 -19.23 23.16
CA LEU A 161 5.28 -20.20 24.21
C LEU A 161 6.26 -19.62 25.24
N LYS A 162 7.34 -18.98 24.79
CA LYS A 162 8.30 -18.34 25.68
C LYS A 162 7.67 -17.25 26.56
N ARG A 163 6.80 -16.40 25.99
CA ARG A 163 6.07 -15.37 26.74
C ARG A 163 5.08 -15.97 27.73
N SER A 164 4.41 -17.08 27.38
CA SER A 164 3.52 -17.81 28.29
C SER A 164 4.27 -18.33 29.51
N ASP A 165 5.44 -18.95 29.29
CA ASP A 165 6.28 -19.48 30.35
C ASP A 165 6.84 -18.37 31.27
N GLU A 166 7.27 -17.24 30.69
CA GLU A 166 7.72 -16.06 31.45
C GLU A 166 6.60 -15.46 32.28
N MET A 167 5.38 -15.35 31.74
CA MET A 167 4.22 -14.83 32.45
C MET A 167 3.78 -15.74 33.60
N GLN A 168 3.83 -17.06 33.42
CA GLN A 168 3.58 -18.03 34.48
C GLN A 168 4.63 -17.94 35.60
N ARG A 169 5.90 -17.72 35.27
CA ARG A 169 6.95 -17.52 36.28
C ARG A 169 6.78 -16.21 37.06
N MET A 170 6.39 -15.13 36.39
CA MET A 170 6.14 -13.85 37.07
C MET A 170 4.93 -13.92 38.00
N THR A 171 3.87 -14.61 37.61
CA THR A 171 2.69 -14.83 38.46
C THR A 171 2.99 -15.76 39.64
N ALA A 172 3.83 -16.78 39.46
CA ALA A 172 4.27 -17.66 40.54
C ALA A 172 5.19 -16.97 41.57
N ASN A 173 6.00 -15.98 41.15
CA ASN A 173 6.91 -15.23 42.03
C ASN A 173 6.27 -13.97 42.67
N ALA A 174 5.01 -13.66 42.35
CA ALA A 174 4.26 -12.55 42.91
C ALA A 174 3.45 -12.95 44.18
N HIS A 175 3.59 -14.20 44.63
CA HIS A 175 3.04 -14.77 45.86
C HIS A 175 4.19 -15.15 46.81
#